data_AF-T1BR08-F1
#
_entry.id   AF-T1BR08-F1
#
_cell.length_a   1.000
_cell.length_b   1.000
_cell.length_c   1.000
_cell.angle_alpha   90.00
_cell.angle_beta   90.00
_cell.angle_gamma   90.00
#
_symmetry.space_group_name_H-M   'P 1'
#
loop_
_entity.id
_entity.type
_entity.pdbx_description
1 polymer ?
#
loop_
_entity_poly.entity_id
_entity_poly.type
_entity_poly.pdbx_seq_one_letter_code
_entity_poly.pdbx_strand_id
1 'polypeptide(L)'
;MTFVALDPQNPFRIRDEVQGFAASHPNPFVLLTSLDRLLALHRLEDVLELLATVRGLLDGKGALAIGLDSRQVPSASLLALRASVAGRTVQSTLEGFANPIRRAVLRRLGLGPCTFTELLRAVDIEDSPKLSFHLHRLEEAGLIGHPAETYGITDKGRGALELLQRLDSLGMGDPDGDSVFITA
;
A
#
# COMPACT_ATOMS: atom_id res chain seq x y z
N MET A 1 11.80 6.57 10.25
CA MET A 1 11.78 5.12 9.99
C MET A 1 12.29 4.35 11.19
N THR A 2 11.58 3.28 11.59
CA THR A 2 12.08 2.31 12.57
C THR A 2 12.34 0.99 11.84
N PHE A 3 13.57 0.50 11.88
CA PHE A 3 13.93 -0.79 11.32
C PHE A 3 14.01 -1.82 12.43
N VAL A 4 13.19 -2.86 12.34
CA VAL A 4 13.19 -3.98 13.27
C VAL A 4 13.71 -5.19 12.49
N ALA A 5 14.95 -5.58 12.79
CA ALA A 5 15.47 -6.87 12.38
C ALA A 5 14.76 -7.95 13.19
N LEU A 6 14.02 -8.82 12.53
CA LEU A 6 13.41 -9.95 13.19
C LEU A 6 14.31 -11.17 13.14
N ASP A 7 14.06 -12.03 14.12
CA ASP A 7 14.48 -13.42 14.06
C ASP A 7 13.44 -14.22 13.22
N PRO A 8 13.80 -14.74 12.04
CA PRO A 8 12.91 -15.56 11.23
C PRO A 8 12.52 -16.87 11.92
N GLN A 9 13.21 -17.28 12.99
CA GLN A 9 12.83 -18.44 13.80
C GLN A 9 11.72 -18.12 14.81
N ASN A 10 11.47 -16.85 15.12
CA ASN A 10 10.49 -16.43 16.12
C ASN A 10 9.46 -15.44 15.56
N PRO A 11 8.42 -15.94 14.87
CA PRO A 11 7.38 -15.12 14.24
C PRO A 11 6.48 -14.38 15.24
N PHE A 12 6.50 -14.74 16.53
CA PHE A 12 5.65 -14.11 17.55
C PHE A 12 6.09 -12.67 17.85
N ARG A 13 7.38 -12.35 17.72
CA ARG A 13 7.87 -10.98 17.92
C ARG A 13 7.30 -10.01 16.90
N ILE A 14 6.96 -10.48 15.69
CA ILE A 14 6.37 -9.66 14.63
C ILE A 14 5.08 -9.00 15.11
N ARG A 15 4.22 -9.77 15.77
CA ARG A 15 2.95 -9.30 16.30
C ARG A 15 3.16 -8.22 17.36
N ASP A 16 4.03 -8.48 18.32
CA ASP A 16 4.22 -7.60 19.47
C ASP A 16 4.83 -6.25 19.04
N GLU A 17 5.78 -6.27 18.10
CA GLU A 17 6.37 -5.06 17.50
C GLU A 17 5.35 -4.25 16.70
N VAL A 18 4.53 -4.92 15.87
CA VAL A 18 3.45 -4.24 15.13
C VAL A 18 2.42 -3.65 16.08
N GLN A 19 2.06 -4.36 17.15
CA GLN A 19 1.09 -3.88 18.14
C GLN A 19 1.59 -2.62 18.83
N GLY A 20 2.84 -2.61 19.31
CA GLY A 20 3.46 -1.43 19.93
C GLY A 20 3.54 -0.24 18.98
N PHE A 21 3.93 -0.50 17.72
CA PHE A 21 3.99 0.52 16.69
C PHE A 21 2.61 1.10 16.37
N ALA A 22 1.62 0.24 16.11
CA ALA A 22 0.26 0.65 15.75
C ALA A 22 -0.53 1.30 16.91
N ALA A 23 -0.05 1.21 18.15
CA ALA A 23 -0.59 1.94 19.30
C ALA A 23 -0.10 3.39 19.35
N SER A 24 1.09 3.66 18.82
CA SER A 24 1.75 4.97 18.92
C SER A 24 1.64 5.81 17.64
N HIS A 25 1.13 5.23 16.56
CA HIS A 25 1.03 5.88 15.24
C HIS A 25 -0.42 5.87 14.75
N PRO A 26 -0.98 7.04 14.38
CA PRO A 26 -2.38 7.15 13.96
C PRO A 26 -2.64 6.47 12.60
N ASN A 27 -1.66 6.46 11.69
CA ASN A 27 -1.73 5.84 10.37
C ASN A 27 -0.54 4.88 10.13
N PRO A 28 -0.50 3.72 10.80
CA PRO A 28 0.67 2.84 10.75
C PRO A 28 0.84 2.18 9.38
N PHE A 29 2.04 2.29 8.80
CA PHE A 29 2.45 1.54 7.62
C PHE A 29 3.47 0.45 8.00
N VAL A 30 3.11 -0.81 7.74
CA VAL A 30 3.95 -1.98 8.07
C VAL A 30 4.49 -2.63 6.80
N LEU A 31 5.81 -2.50 6.64
CA LEU A 31 6.73 -3.21 5.75
C LEU A 31 7.15 -4.62 6.22
N LEU A 32 6.46 -5.72 5.89
CA LEU A 32 7.04 -7.07 6.13
C LEU A 32 7.85 -7.51 4.90
N THR A 33 9.18 -7.58 5.01
CA THR A 33 10.06 -8.05 3.93
C THR A 33 10.60 -9.45 4.20
N SER A 34 10.96 -10.16 3.12
CA SER A 34 11.55 -11.50 3.18
C SER A 34 10.60 -12.56 3.77
N LEU A 35 9.31 -12.46 3.47
CA LEU A 35 8.31 -13.44 3.92
C LEU A 35 8.62 -14.86 3.39
N ASP A 36 9.31 -14.99 2.27
CA ASP A 36 9.83 -16.25 1.74
C ASP A 36 10.69 -17.01 2.77
N ARG A 37 11.47 -16.31 3.62
CA ARG A 37 12.25 -16.93 4.70
C ARG A 37 11.37 -17.46 5.83
N LEU A 38 10.33 -16.73 6.20
CA LEU A 38 9.35 -17.21 7.19
C LEU A 38 8.63 -18.46 6.68
N LEU A 39 8.25 -18.47 5.40
CA LEU A 39 7.64 -19.64 4.77
C LEU A 39 8.60 -20.84 4.62
N ALA A 40 9.90 -20.60 4.58
CA ALA A 40 10.91 -21.66 4.55
C ALA A 40 11.09 -22.35 5.92
N LEU A 41 10.76 -21.66 7.01
CA LEU A 41 10.98 -22.14 8.39
C LEU A 41 9.69 -22.52 9.12
N HIS A 42 8.55 -21.96 8.72
CA HIS A 42 7.26 -22.15 9.39
C HIS A 42 6.21 -22.66 8.41
N ARG A 43 5.15 -23.26 8.95
CA ARG A 43 4.05 -23.73 8.12
C ARG A 43 3.29 -22.55 7.54
N LEU A 44 2.74 -22.72 6.35
CA LEU A 44 1.92 -21.70 5.69
C LEU A 44 0.76 -21.26 6.58
N GLU A 45 0.11 -22.20 7.28
CA GLU A 45 -1.02 -21.90 8.17
C GLU A 45 -0.63 -20.92 9.29
N ASP A 46 0.51 -21.15 9.93
CA ASP A 46 1.02 -20.33 11.03
C ASP A 46 1.37 -18.91 10.53
N VAL A 47 1.97 -18.83 9.34
CA VAL A 47 2.29 -17.55 8.70
C VAL A 47 1.01 -16.79 8.32
N LEU A 48 -0.02 -17.47 7.81
CA LEU A 48 -1.31 -16.85 7.49
C LEU A 48 -2.03 -16.34 8.74
N GLU A 49 -2.01 -17.10 9.84
CA GLU A 49 -2.58 -16.68 11.12
C GLU A 49 -1.88 -15.42 11.67
N LEU A 50 -0.55 -15.37 11.56
CA LEU A 50 0.21 -14.17 11.89
C LEU A 50 -0.21 -12.97 11.03
N LEU A 51 -0.28 -13.14 9.71
CA LEU A 51 -0.66 -12.06 8.80
C LEU A 51 -2.09 -11.58 9.03
N ALA A 52 -3.02 -12.48 9.33
CA ALA A 52 -4.38 -12.14 9.72
C ALA A 52 -4.40 -11.33 11.03
N THR A 53 -3.59 -11.71 12.01
CA THR A 53 -3.45 -10.97 13.27
C THR A 53 -2.89 -9.56 13.04
N VAL A 54 -1.81 -9.43 12.27
CA VAL A 54 -1.21 -8.14 11.88
C VAL A 54 -2.22 -7.29 11.11
N ARG A 55 -2.99 -7.89 10.19
CA ARG A 55 -4.05 -7.19 9.47
C ARG A 55 -5.13 -6.67 10.41
N GLY A 56 -5.57 -7.47 11.37
CA GLY A 56 -6.54 -7.05 12.39
C GLY A 56 -6.04 -5.90 13.25
N LEU A 57 -4.76 -5.88 13.62
CA LEU A 57 -4.14 -4.77 14.36
C LEU A 57 -4.13 -3.45 13.58
N LEU A 58 -4.18 -3.51 12.24
CA LEU A 58 -4.14 -2.35 11.35
C LEU A 58 -5.52 -2.00 10.79
N ASP A 59 -6.56 -2.76 11.12
CA ASP A 59 -7.88 -2.60 10.51
C ASP A 59 -8.44 -1.18 10.77
N GLY A 60 -8.95 -0.56 9.72
CA GLY A 60 -9.49 0.80 9.76
C GLY A 60 -8.48 1.94 10.01
N LYS A 61 -7.20 1.67 10.25
CA LYS A 61 -6.20 2.73 10.56
C LYS A 61 -4.90 2.68 9.78
N GLY A 62 -4.51 1.53 9.23
CA GLY A 62 -3.17 1.38 8.64
C GLY A 62 -3.11 0.40 7.47
N ALA A 63 -1.94 0.32 6.85
CA ALA A 63 -1.68 -0.57 5.72
C ALA A 63 -0.55 -1.56 6.05
N LEU A 64 -0.66 -2.78 5.52
CA LEU A 64 0.43 -3.77 5.51
C LEU A 64 0.75 -4.08 4.06
N ALA A 65 2.04 -4.02 3.74
CA ALA A 65 2.61 -4.49 2.50
C ALA A 65 3.57 -5.65 2.79
N ILE A 66 3.71 -6.55 1.82
CA ILE A 66 4.58 -7.72 1.95
C ILE A 66 5.55 -7.77 0.78
N GLY A 67 6.83 -7.88 1.10
CA GLY A 67 7.89 -8.24 0.17
C GLY A 67 8.26 -9.71 0.31
N LEU A 68 8.39 -10.41 -0.82
CA LEU A 68 8.86 -11.79 -0.91
C LEU A 68 9.52 -12.05 -2.26
N ASP A 69 10.41 -13.06 -2.32
CA ASP A 69 10.90 -13.60 -3.60
C ASP A 69 9.93 -14.66 -4.14
N SER A 70 9.13 -14.30 -5.16
CA SER A 70 8.11 -15.18 -5.73
C SER A 70 8.68 -16.41 -6.41
N ARG A 71 9.98 -16.46 -6.70
CA ARG A 71 10.65 -17.63 -7.26
C ARG A 71 10.87 -18.73 -6.22
N GLN A 72 10.86 -18.37 -4.94
CA GLN A 72 11.10 -19.27 -3.82
C GLN A 72 9.81 -19.76 -3.16
N VAL A 73 8.65 -19.23 -3.56
CA VAL A 73 7.35 -19.52 -2.95
C VAL A 73 6.43 -20.19 -3.97
N PRO A 74 5.81 -21.33 -3.65
CA PRO A 74 4.83 -21.99 -4.54
C PRO A 74 3.64 -21.07 -4.88
N SER A 75 3.14 -21.15 -6.11
CA SER A 75 2.03 -20.30 -6.59
C SER A 75 0.76 -20.41 -5.74
N ALA A 76 0.46 -21.58 -5.18
CA ALA A 76 -0.68 -21.78 -4.29
C ALA A 76 -0.51 -20.98 -2.99
N SER A 77 0.69 -20.97 -2.41
CA SER A 77 1.03 -20.18 -1.23
C SER A 77 0.94 -18.67 -1.53
N LEU A 78 1.41 -18.22 -2.70
CA LEU A 78 1.27 -16.82 -3.13
C LEU A 78 -0.20 -16.38 -3.21
N LEU A 79 -1.09 -17.24 -3.69
CA LEU A 79 -2.51 -16.94 -3.78
C LEU A 79 -3.13 -16.83 -2.37
N ALA A 80 -2.81 -17.78 -1.48
CA ALA A 80 -3.28 -17.76 -0.09
C ALA A 80 -2.79 -16.51 0.66
N LEU A 81 -1.52 -16.15 0.49
CA LEU A 81 -0.94 -14.93 1.05
C LEU A 81 -1.66 -13.67 0.54
N ARG A 82 -1.92 -13.58 -0.76
CA ARG A 82 -2.67 -12.46 -1.34
C ARG A 82 -4.05 -12.33 -0.70
N ALA A 83 -4.77 -13.44 -0.55
CA ALA A 83 -6.08 -13.45 0.09
C ALA A 83 -6.03 -13.01 1.56
N SER A 84 -4.98 -13.39 2.29
CA SER A 84 -4.80 -13.03 3.71
C SER A 84 -4.43 -11.56 3.94
N VAL A 85 -3.75 -10.92 2.98
CA VAL A 85 -3.22 -9.55 3.13
C VAL A 85 -4.16 -8.52 2.51
N ALA A 86 -4.93 -8.93 1.50
CA ALA A 86 -5.94 -8.12 0.87
C ALA A 86 -7.06 -7.76 1.85
N GLY A 87 -6.87 -6.63 2.56
CA GLY A 87 -8.00 -5.94 3.17
C GLY A 87 -8.93 -5.43 2.07
N ARG A 88 -10.26 -5.39 2.31
CA ARG A 88 -11.25 -4.85 1.35
C ARG A 88 -10.88 -3.45 0.84
N THR A 89 -10.17 -2.67 1.66
CA THR A 89 -9.70 -1.32 1.34
C THR A 89 -8.39 -1.31 0.53
N VAL A 90 -7.53 -2.32 0.64
CA VAL A 90 -6.18 -2.33 0.05
C VAL A 90 -6.21 -2.72 -1.44
N GLN A 91 -7.06 -3.69 -1.83
CA GLN A 91 -7.15 -4.14 -3.21
C GLN A 91 -7.58 -3.02 -4.18
N SER A 92 -8.66 -2.30 -3.86
CA SER A 92 -9.15 -1.16 -4.68
C SER A 92 -8.16 0.01 -4.73
N THR A 93 -7.44 0.22 -3.64
CA THR A 93 -6.43 1.28 -3.50
C THR A 93 -5.21 0.94 -4.36
N LEU A 94 -4.63 -0.26 -4.21
CA LEU A 94 -3.50 -0.73 -5.04
C LEU A 94 -3.84 -0.78 -6.54
N GLU A 95 -5.04 -1.25 -6.90
CA GLU A 95 -5.52 -1.20 -8.29
C GLU A 95 -5.63 0.24 -8.80
N GLY A 96 -6.08 1.16 -7.94
CA GLY A 96 -6.19 2.59 -8.19
C GLY A 96 -4.88 3.26 -8.63
N PHE A 97 -3.70 2.84 -8.16
CA PHE A 97 -2.41 3.43 -8.56
C PHE A 97 -1.38 2.47 -9.17
N ALA A 98 -1.78 1.24 -9.49
CA ALA A 98 -0.99 0.30 -10.29
C ALA A 98 -0.60 0.85 -11.68
N ASN A 99 -1.36 1.81 -12.23
CA ASN A 99 -1.07 2.41 -13.53
C ASN A 99 -0.31 3.75 -13.39
N PRO A 100 0.77 3.98 -14.17
CA PRO A 100 1.58 5.21 -14.10
C PRO A 100 0.78 6.50 -14.33
N ILE A 101 -0.24 6.48 -15.19
CA ILE A 101 -1.11 7.63 -15.43
C ILE A 101 -1.88 7.97 -14.16
N ARG A 102 -2.47 6.96 -13.50
CA ARG A 102 -3.22 7.16 -12.26
C ARG A 102 -2.31 7.67 -11.12
N ARG A 103 -1.05 7.21 -11.07
CA ARG A 103 -0.03 7.76 -10.16
C ARG A 103 0.23 9.23 -10.43
N ALA A 104 0.41 9.60 -11.70
CA ALA A 104 0.66 10.98 -12.09
C ALA A 104 -0.55 11.89 -11.77
N VAL A 105 -1.78 11.41 -12.01
CA VAL A 105 -3.02 12.11 -11.61
C VAL A 105 -3.08 12.32 -10.11
N LEU A 106 -2.87 11.28 -9.30
CA LEU A 106 -2.89 11.39 -7.84
C LEU A 106 -1.82 12.36 -7.32
N ARG A 107 -0.59 12.32 -7.87
CA ARG A 107 0.47 13.27 -7.53
C ARG A 107 0.06 14.70 -7.88
N ARG A 108 -0.53 14.93 -9.05
CA ARG A 108 -1.01 16.26 -9.46
C ARG A 108 -2.12 16.77 -8.55
N LEU A 109 -3.09 15.94 -8.19
CA LEU A 109 -4.19 16.31 -7.30
C LEU A 109 -3.75 16.48 -5.84
N GLY A 110 -2.65 15.85 -5.44
CA GLY A 110 -2.00 16.08 -4.14
C GLY A 110 -1.51 17.52 -3.95
N LEU A 111 -1.21 18.23 -5.04
CA LEU A 111 -0.84 19.66 -5.03
C LEU A 111 -2.04 20.59 -4.91
N GLY A 112 -3.25 20.09 -5.19
CA GLY A 112 -4.49 20.85 -5.14
C GLY A 112 -5.48 20.43 -6.23
N PRO A 113 -6.77 20.77 -6.08
CA PRO A 113 -7.81 20.48 -7.06
C PRO A 113 -7.48 21.07 -8.44
N CYS A 114 -7.90 20.40 -9.50
CA CYS A 114 -7.74 20.93 -10.85
C CYS A 114 -8.77 20.37 -11.84
N THR A 115 -8.94 21.09 -12.94
CA THR A 115 -9.85 20.75 -14.03
C THR A 115 -9.32 19.57 -14.87
N PHE A 116 -10.20 18.99 -15.68
CA PHE A 116 -9.81 17.95 -16.66
C PHE A 116 -8.67 18.41 -17.58
N THR A 117 -8.77 19.63 -18.12
CA THR A 117 -7.77 20.19 -19.05
C THR A 117 -6.41 20.40 -18.40
N GLU A 118 -6.39 20.83 -17.13
CA GLU A 118 -5.14 20.97 -16.37
C GLU A 118 -4.51 19.61 -16.07
N LEU A 119 -5.32 18.58 -15.78
CA LEU A 119 -4.82 17.21 -15.64
C LEU A 119 -4.21 16.72 -16.95
N LEU A 120 -4.92 16.88 -18.06
CA LEU A 120 -4.48 16.42 -19.38
C LEU A 120 -3.11 16.99 -19.77
N ARG A 121 -2.87 18.28 -19.47
CA ARG A 121 -1.56 18.92 -19.63
C ARG A 121 -0.51 18.40 -18.64
N ALA A 122 -0.88 18.18 -17.39
CA ALA A 122 0.06 17.80 -16.33
C ALA A 122 0.54 16.35 -16.40
N VAL A 123 -0.29 15.43 -16.93
CA VAL A 123 0.09 14.01 -17.07
C VAL A 123 0.62 13.64 -18.45
N ASP A 124 0.82 14.62 -19.33
CA ASP A 124 1.39 14.45 -20.68
C ASP A 124 0.65 13.39 -21.51
N ILE A 125 -0.68 13.47 -21.52
CA ILE A 125 -1.56 12.59 -22.28
C ILE A 125 -2.28 13.43 -23.33
N GLU A 126 -2.10 13.09 -24.60
CA GLU A 126 -2.80 13.74 -25.71
C GLU A 126 -4.23 13.20 -25.91
N ASP A 127 -4.51 11.98 -25.41
CA ASP A 127 -5.75 11.25 -25.59
C ASP A 127 -6.76 11.49 -24.44
N SER A 128 -7.78 12.31 -24.71
CA SER A 128 -8.84 12.62 -23.74
C SER A 128 -9.64 11.39 -23.27
N PRO A 129 -10.13 10.48 -24.15
CA PRO A 129 -10.72 9.21 -23.74
C PRO A 129 -9.88 8.39 -22.77
N LYS A 130 -8.56 8.34 -22.98
CA LYS A 130 -7.63 7.61 -22.12
C LYS A 130 -7.59 8.20 -20.71
N LEU A 131 -7.52 9.52 -20.58
CA LEU A 131 -7.56 10.18 -19.27
C LEU A 131 -8.90 9.94 -18.56
N SER A 132 -10.03 10.08 -19.27
CA SER A 132 -11.36 9.84 -18.70
C SER A 132 -11.52 8.43 -18.13
N PHE A 133 -11.02 7.40 -18.83
CA PHE A 133 -11.01 6.04 -18.31
C PHE A 133 -10.26 5.94 -16.98
N HIS A 134 -9.09 6.58 -16.87
CA HIS A 134 -8.29 6.55 -15.65
C HIS A 134 -8.94 7.31 -14.49
N LEU A 135 -9.58 8.45 -14.75
CA LEU A 135 -10.30 9.21 -13.74
C LEU A 135 -11.49 8.44 -13.20
N HIS A 136 -12.28 7.80 -14.08
CA HIS A 136 -13.40 6.97 -13.67
C HIS A 136 -12.96 5.83 -12.73
N ARG A 137 -11.86 5.14 -13.05
CA ARG A 137 -11.29 4.10 -12.18
C ARG A 137 -10.84 4.61 -10.82
N LEU A 138 -10.31 5.85 -10.76
CA LEU A 138 -9.91 6.47 -9.50
C LEU A 138 -11.13 6.88 -8.65
N GLU A 139 -12.22 7.31 -9.28
CA GLU A 139 -13.50 7.60 -8.63
C GLU A 139 -14.18 6.33 -8.11
N GLU A 140 -14.25 5.27 -8.93
CA GLU A 140 -14.76 3.94 -8.51
C GLU A 140 -13.98 3.41 -7.29
N ALA A 141 -12.67 3.64 -7.26
CA ALA A 141 -11.81 3.30 -6.13
C ALA A 141 -11.97 4.25 -4.94
N GLY A 142 -12.71 5.34 -5.06
CA GLY A 142 -12.93 6.36 -4.02
C GLY A 142 -11.68 7.18 -3.69
N LEU A 143 -10.69 7.24 -4.59
CA LEU A 143 -9.42 7.94 -4.38
C LEU A 143 -9.50 9.41 -4.80
N ILE A 144 -10.38 9.73 -5.73
CA ILE A 144 -10.66 11.10 -6.15
C ILE A 144 -12.18 11.35 -6.13
N GLY A 145 -12.56 12.60 -6.02
CA GLY A 145 -13.94 13.04 -6.19
C GLY A 145 -14.03 14.16 -7.23
N HIS A 146 -15.21 14.31 -7.82
CA HIS A 146 -15.50 15.34 -8.82
C HIS A 146 -16.82 16.05 -8.44
N PRO A 147 -16.79 16.92 -7.40
CA PRO A 147 -18.01 17.55 -6.88
C PRO A 147 -18.59 18.65 -7.80
N ALA A 148 -17.82 19.15 -8.77
CA ALA A 148 -18.22 20.18 -9.72
C ALA A 148 -17.31 20.11 -10.96
N GLU A 149 -16.70 21.22 -11.40
CA GLU A 149 -15.79 21.27 -12.56
C GLU A 149 -14.34 20.89 -12.27
N THR A 150 -14.03 20.53 -11.02
CA THR A 150 -12.67 20.20 -10.59
C THR A 150 -12.62 18.84 -9.91
N TYR A 151 -11.55 18.11 -10.20
CA TYR A 151 -11.21 16.89 -9.50
C TYR A 151 -10.43 17.24 -8.23
N GLY A 152 -10.70 16.50 -7.16
CA GLY A 152 -10.00 16.62 -5.89
C GLY A 152 -9.62 15.25 -5.34
N ILE A 153 -8.57 15.20 -4.53
CA ILE A 153 -8.17 13.99 -3.82
C ILE A 153 -9.05 13.79 -2.57
N THR A 154 -9.49 12.56 -2.32
CA THR A 154 -10.22 12.21 -1.09
C THR A 154 -9.24 11.90 0.05
N ASP A 155 -9.73 11.71 1.28
CA ASP A 155 -8.88 11.25 2.40
C ASP A 155 -8.25 9.88 2.09
N LYS A 156 -9.03 8.98 1.48
CA LYS A 156 -8.54 7.67 1.00
C LYS A 156 -7.46 7.85 -0.08
N GLY A 157 -7.67 8.79 -1.02
CA GLY A 157 -6.69 9.15 -2.03
C GLY A 157 -5.41 9.75 -1.45
N ARG A 158 -5.51 10.51 -0.36
CA ARG A 158 -4.36 11.11 0.32
C ARG A 158 -3.49 10.05 0.98
N GLY A 159 -4.11 9.09 1.71
CA GLY A 159 -3.38 7.93 2.23
C GLY A 159 -2.74 7.06 1.14
N ALA A 160 -3.42 6.92 0.00
CA ALA A 160 -2.87 6.27 -1.19
C ALA A 160 -1.64 6.99 -1.77
N LEU A 161 -1.68 8.31 -1.85
CA LEU A 161 -0.57 9.14 -2.33
C LEU A 161 0.62 9.08 -1.38
N GLU A 162 0.40 9.13 -0.07
CA GLU A 162 1.45 8.96 0.93
C GLU A 162 2.12 7.60 0.81
N LEU A 163 1.35 6.52 0.64
CA LEU A 163 1.89 5.19 0.38
C LEU A 163 2.78 5.18 -0.87
N LEU A 164 2.32 5.81 -1.95
CA LEU A 164 3.06 5.88 -3.20
C LEU A 164 4.38 6.66 -3.06
N GLN A 165 4.39 7.77 -2.33
CA GLN A 165 5.60 8.53 -2.01
C GLN A 165 6.57 7.74 -1.12
N ARG A 166 6.04 6.96 -0.16
CA ARG A 166 6.83 6.04 0.66
C ARG A 166 7.44 4.90 -0.16
N LEU A 167 6.72 4.38 -1.16
CA LEU A 167 7.24 3.38 -2.09
C LEU A 167 8.32 3.95 -3.03
N ASP A 168 8.16 5.20 -3.48
CA ASP A 168 9.18 5.87 -4.29
C ASP A 168 10.48 6.13 -3.49
N SER A 169 10.35 6.56 -2.23
CA SER A 169 11.49 6.74 -1.30
C SER A 169 12.11 5.41 -0.85
N LEU A 170 11.38 4.31 -0.93
CA LEU A 170 11.98 2.98 -0.79
C LEU A 170 12.90 2.58 -1.93
N GLY A 171 12.75 3.20 -3.11
CA GLY A 171 13.70 3.12 -4.21
C GLY A 171 14.88 4.09 -4.10
N MET A 172 14.78 5.13 -3.26
CA MET A 172 15.78 6.18 -3.05
C MET A 172 15.67 6.71 -1.61
N GLY A 173 16.43 6.10 -0.68
CA GLY A 173 16.85 6.64 0.62
C GLY A 173 15.84 7.43 1.47
N ASP A 174 15.41 6.79 2.56
CA ASP A 174 14.86 7.34 3.82
C ASP A 174 13.35 7.69 3.87
N PRO A 175 12.52 6.87 4.53
CA PRO A 175 11.15 7.21 4.92
C PRO A 175 11.07 7.83 6.33
N ASP A 176 10.22 8.84 6.47
CA ASP A 176 9.85 9.45 7.75
C ASP A 176 9.39 8.45 8.83
N GLY A 177 9.39 8.92 10.09
CA GLY A 177 9.12 8.21 11.35
C GLY A 177 8.01 7.14 11.39
N ASP A 178 7.02 7.22 10.50
CA ASP A 178 5.77 6.42 10.50
C ASP A 178 5.85 5.09 9.73
N SER A 179 7.05 4.61 9.45
CA SER A 179 7.25 3.35 8.74
C SER A 179 8.10 2.41 9.57
N VAL A 180 7.56 1.23 9.85
CA VAL A 180 8.30 0.12 10.46
C VAL A 180 8.63 -0.91 9.39
N PHE A 181 9.93 -1.13 9.21
CA PHE A 181 10.50 -2.13 8.32
C PHE A 181 10.86 -3.33 9.15
N ILE A 182 10.21 -4.42 8.84
CA ILE A 182 10.33 -5.66 9.57
C ILE A 182 10.89 -6.66 8.57
N THR A 183 12.18 -6.94 8.69
CA THR A 183 12.82 -7.98 7.87
C THR A 183 12.94 -9.25 8.68
N ALA A 184 12.51 -10.36 8.10
CA ALA A 184 12.81 -11.71 8.58
C ALA A 184 14.02 -12.31 7.83
#